data_AF-A0A7C6IVK0-F1
#
_entry.id   AF-A0A7C6IVK0-F1
#
_cell.length_a   1.000
_cell.length_b   1.000
_cell.length_c   1.000
_cell.angle_alpha   90.00
_cell.angle_beta   90.00
_cell.angle_gamma   90.00
#
_symmetry.space_group_name_H-M   'P 1'
#
loop_
_entity.id
_entity.type
_entity.pdbx_description
1 polymer ?
#
loop_
_entity_poly.entity_id
_entity_poly.type
_entity_poly.pdbx_seq_one_letter_code
_entity_poly.pdbx_strand_id
1 'polypeptide(L)'
;ATSLPIIRPLITFDKEEIIDISNKIGTYNISTRPYEDCCTVFVPKHPKTRPSLDEVKLAEKNLDYEKLVENALNRIEIINIVNDGY
;
A
#
# COMPACT_ATOMS: atom_id res chain seq x y z
N ALA A 1 -3.31 16.83 6.93
CA ALA A 1 -3.94 16.99 5.61
C ALA A 1 -2.83 16.96 4.56
N THR A 2 -3.02 16.23 3.46
CA THR A 2 -2.08 16.24 2.32
C THR A 2 -2.50 17.35 1.34
N SER A 3 -1.54 17.89 0.59
CA SER A 3 -1.78 18.88 -0.45
C SER A 3 -2.43 18.27 -1.69
N LEU A 4 -2.28 16.96 -1.91
CA LEU A 4 -2.87 16.25 -3.04
C LEU A 4 -4.18 15.54 -2.64
N PRO A 5 -5.25 15.64 -3.44
CA PRO A 5 -6.45 14.85 -3.22
C PRO A 5 -6.16 13.35 -3.24
N ILE A 6 -6.63 12.62 -2.23
CA ILE A 6 -6.55 11.16 -2.16
C ILE A 6 -7.90 10.57 -2.56
N ILE A 7 -7.96 9.98 -3.76
CA ILE A 7 -9.15 9.28 -4.24
C ILE A 7 -9.21 7.90 -3.59
N ARG A 8 -10.36 7.54 -3.02
CA ARG A 8 -10.60 6.23 -2.41
C ARG A 8 -11.78 5.54 -3.13
N PRO A 9 -11.56 4.95 -4.32
CA PRO A 9 -12.65 4.41 -5.14
C PRO A 9 -13.50 3.34 -4.44
N LEU A 10 -12.88 2.62 -3.50
CA LEU A 10 -13.50 1.49 -2.79
C LEU A 10 -14.12 1.88 -1.44
N ILE A 11 -14.17 3.18 -1.09
CA ILE A 11 -14.53 3.62 0.28
C ILE A 11 -15.96 3.23 0.72
N THR A 12 -16.85 3.01 -0.24
CA THR A 12 -18.26 2.62 0.00
C THR A 12 -18.55 1.16 -0.31
N PHE A 13 -17.56 0.38 -0.73
CA PHE A 13 -17.73 -1.01 -1.14
C PHE A 13 -17.46 -1.94 0.03
N ASP A 14 -18.24 -3.01 0.13
CA ASP A 14 -17.89 -4.14 0.98
C ASP A 14 -16.87 -5.07 0.30
N LYS A 15 -16.45 -6.11 1.02
CA LYS A 15 -15.41 -7.02 0.54
C LYS A 15 -15.89 -7.90 -0.62
N GLU A 16 -17.15 -8.33 -0.62
CA GLU A 16 -17.69 -9.20 -1.66
C GLU A 16 -17.81 -8.43 -2.98
N GLU A 17 -18.25 -7.17 -2.93
CA GLU A 17 -18.32 -6.31 -4.11
C GLU A 17 -16.93 -6.09 -4.75
N ILE A 18 -15.89 -5.90 -3.94
CA ILE A 18 -14.50 -5.77 -4.42
C ILE A 18 -14.03 -7.07 -5.08
N ILE A 19 -14.35 -8.22 -4.47
CA ILE A 19 -13.99 -9.53 -5.00
C ILE A 19 -14.68 -9.75 -6.36
N ASP A 20 -15.97 -9.45 -6.48
CA ASP A 20 -16.72 -9.56 -7.74
C ASP A 20 -16.11 -8.72 -8.86
N ILE A 21 -15.70 -7.48 -8.56
CA ILE A 21 -14.99 -6.63 -9.52
C ILE A 21 -13.68 -7.28 -9.93
N SER A 22 -12.89 -7.77 -8.97
CA SER A 22 -11.59 -8.40 -9.24
C SER A 22 -11.70 -9.66 -10.11
N ASN A 23 -12.80 -10.42 -9.98
CA ASN A 23 -13.11 -11.55 -10.85
C ASN A 23 -13.48 -11.08 -12.26
N LYS A 24 -14.33 -10.05 -12.38
CA LYS A 24 -14.74 -9.47 -13.68
C LYS A 24 -13.56 -8.94 -14.49
N ILE A 25 -12.53 -8.40 -13.82
CA ILE A 25 -11.32 -7.87 -14.49
C ILE A 25 -10.16 -8.87 -14.53
N GLY A 26 -10.36 -10.10 -14.04
CA GLY A 26 -9.38 -11.18 -14.11
C GLY A 26 -8.17 -11.06 -13.17
N THR A 27 -8.22 -10.24 -12.12
CA THR A 27 -7.09 -10.04 -11.19
C THR A 27 -7.15 -10.91 -9.95
N TYR A 28 -8.32 -11.46 -9.59
CA TYR A 28 -8.53 -12.19 -8.33
C TYR A 28 -7.45 -13.25 -8.08
N ASN A 29 -7.25 -14.18 -9.02
CA ASN A 29 -6.29 -15.29 -8.88
C ASN A 29 -4.83 -14.86 -8.74
N ILE A 30 -4.47 -13.66 -9.25
CA ILE A 30 -3.12 -13.11 -9.09
C ILE A 30 -2.98 -12.51 -7.70
N SER A 31 -3.99 -11.76 -7.26
CA SER A 31 -4.00 -11.05 -5.97
C SER A 31 -4.08 -11.98 -4.75
N THR A 32 -4.63 -13.19 -4.87
CA THR A 32 -4.81 -14.14 -3.75
C THR A 32 -3.69 -15.17 -3.62
N ARG A 33 -2.58 -15.03 -4.33
CA ARG A 33 -1.46 -15.97 -4.26
C ARG A 33 -0.79 -15.90 -2.87
N PRO A 34 -0.30 -17.04 -2.34
CA PRO A 34 0.34 -17.09 -1.03
C PRO A 34 1.74 -16.50 -1.10
N TYR A 35 1.85 -15.19 -0.89
CA TYR A 35 3.12 -14.50 -0.71
C TYR A 35 3.28 -14.11 0.76
N GLU A 36 4.53 -14.06 1.24
CA GLU A 36 4.82 -13.47 2.54
C GLU A 36 4.57 -11.96 2.45
N ASP A 37 3.35 -11.57 2.80
CA ASP A 37 3.01 -10.16 2.92
C ASP A 37 3.87 -9.57 4.05
N CYS A 38 4.69 -8.58 3.70
CA CYS A 38 5.47 -7.78 4.65
C CYS A 38 4.62 -7.21 5.78
N CYS A 39 3.30 -7.09 5.56
CA CYS A 39 2.28 -6.77 6.55
C CYS A 39 2.40 -7.64 7.81
N THR A 40 2.64 -8.95 7.71
CA THR A 40 2.73 -9.81 8.90
C THR A 40 3.97 -9.52 9.76
N VAL A 41 5.06 -9.09 9.13
CA VAL A 41 6.33 -8.78 9.80
C VAL A 41 6.27 -7.44 10.53
N PHE A 42 5.57 -6.45 9.97
CA PHE A 42 5.54 -5.08 10.48
C PHE A 42 4.25 -4.71 11.24
N VAL A 43 3.24 -5.59 11.28
CA VAL A 43 2.01 -5.32 12.03
C VAL A 43 2.27 -5.42 13.54
N PRO A 44 2.05 -4.35 14.30
CA PRO A 44 2.14 -4.42 15.76
C PRO A 44 1.00 -5.27 16.32
N LYS A 45 1.24 -5.98 17.44
CA LYS A 45 0.23 -6.82 18.11
C LYS A 45 -1.06 -6.06 18.48
N HIS A 46 -0.95 -4.76 18.74
CA HIS A 46 -2.07 -3.91 19.14
C HIS A 46 -2.07 -2.62 18.30
N PRO A 47 -2.63 -2.64 17.08
CA PRO A 47 -2.68 -1.46 16.22
C PRO A 47 -3.63 -0.40 16.79
N LYS A 48 -3.23 0.87 16.71
CA LYS A 48 -4.03 1.99 17.19
C LYS A 48 -5.06 2.40 16.12
N THR A 49 -6.35 2.29 16.44
CA THR A 49 -7.45 2.61 15.51
C THR A 49 -7.73 4.11 15.35
N ARG A 50 -7.29 4.94 16.31
CA ARG A 50 -7.45 6.40 16.29
C ARG A 50 -6.12 7.11 16.61
N PRO A 51 -5.17 7.15 15.69
CA PRO A 51 -3.90 7.85 15.89
C PRO A 51 -4.09 9.38 15.87
N SER A 52 -3.23 10.10 16.58
CA SER A 52 -3.15 11.56 16.49
C SER A 52 -1.89 12.00 15.74
N LEU A 53 -1.95 13.13 15.04
CA LEU A 53 -0.81 13.64 14.27
C LEU A 53 0.40 13.99 15.16
N ASP A 54 0.15 14.47 16.38
CA ASP A 54 1.23 14.84 17.31
C ASP A 54 2.03 13.62 17.76
N GLU A 55 1.36 12.51 18.04
CA GLU A 55 2.02 11.24 18.38
C GLU A 55 2.82 10.67 17.20
N VAL A 56 2.30 10.79 15.98
CA VAL A 56 3.00 10.34 14.76
C VAL A 56 4.30 11.14 14.58
N LYS A 57 4.23 12.48 14.63
CA LYS A 57 5.41 13.35 14.51
C LYS A 57 6.43 13.09 15.61
N LEU A 58 5.98 12.80 16.83
CA LEU A 58 6.86 12.46 17.94
C LEU A 58 7.58 11.13 17.69
N ALA A 59 6.87 10.11 17.19
CA ALA A 59 7.45 8.82 16.86
C ALA A 59 8.47 8.93 15.71
N GLU A 60 8.20 9.80 14.74
CA GLU A 60 9.08 10.05 13.58
C GLU A 60 10.37 10.81 13.94
N LYS A 61 10.43 11.53 15.07
CA LYS A 61 11.59 12.39 15.44
C LYS A 61 12.94 11.66 15.47
N ASN A 62 12.93 10.37 15.82
CA ASN A 62 14.14 9.55 15.90
C ASN A 62 14.44 8.77 14.62
N LEU A 63 13.61 8.93 13.59
CA LEU A 63 13.74 8.26 12.29
C LEU A 63 14.07 9.30 11.23
N ASP A 64 15.21 9.13 10.56
CA ASP A 64 15.58 9.92 9.37
C ASP A 64 14.77 9.43 8.16
N TYR A 65 13.44 9.60 8.22
CA TYR A 65 12.53 9.09 7.20
C TYR A 65 12.69 9.86 5.88
N GLU A 66 13.13 11.12 5.93
CA GLU A 66 13.40 11.93 4.73
C GLU A 66 14.49 11.29 3.88
N LYS A 67 15.62 10.89 4.51
CA LYS A 67 16.69 10.17 3.81
C LYS A 67 16.25 8.78 3.35
N LEU A 68 15.42 8.08 4.11
CA LEU A 68 14.87 6.78 3.69
C LEU A 68 13.98 6.92 2.44
N VAL A 69 13.12 7.95 2.41
CA VAL A 69 12.28 8.26 1.26
C VAL A 69 13.14 8.63 0.05
N GLU A 70 14.14 9.49 0.21
CA GLU A 70 15.07 9.85 -0.87
C GLU A 70 15.77 8.62 -1.45
N ASN A 71 16.31 7.75 -0.58
CA ASN A 71 16.96 6.52 -1.00
C ASN A 71 16.01 5.56 -1.74
N ALA A 72 14.75 5.47 -1.34
CA ALA A 72 13.74 4.65 -2.00
C ALA A 72 13.39 5.21 -3.38
N LEU A 73 13.18 6.53 -3.49
CA LEU A 73 12.87 7.20 -4.76
C LEU A 73 14.02 7.06 -5.77
N ASN A 74 15.27 7.19 -5.32
CA ASN A 74 16.46 7.05 -6.17
C ASN A 74 16.67 5.62 -6.72
N ARG A 75 15.98 4.61 -6.17
CA ARG A 75 16.09 3.21 -6.57
C ARG A 75 14.84 2.69 -7.29
N ILE A 76 13.93 3.57 -7.70
CA ILE A 76 12.75 3.17 -8.48
C ILE A 76 13.21 2.60 -9.82
N GLU A 77 12.72 1.41 -10.16
CA GLU A 77 12.93 0.78 -11.46
C GLU A 77 11.68 0.89 -12.31
N ILE A 78 11.84 1.27 -13.58
CA ILE A 78 10.75 1.30 -14.57
C ILE A 78 10.99 0.18 -15.57
N ILE A 79 10.15 -0.84 -15.52
CA ILE A 79 10.22 -2.00 -16.40
C ILE A 79 9.17 -1.84 -17.49
N ASN A 80 9.61 -1.69 -18.74
CA ASN A 80 8.72 -1.69 -19.90
C ASN A 80 8.50 -3.13 -20.35
N ILE A 81 7.27 -3.64 -20.18
CA ILE A 81 6.90 -4.97 -20.63
C ILE A 81 6.45 -4.87 -22.09
N VAL A 82 7.20 -5.49 -23.00
CA VAL A 82 6.83 -5.63 -24.42
C VAL A 82 6.23 -7.02 -24.61
N ASN A 83 5.07 -7.10 -25.25
CA ASN A 83 4.38 -8.37 -25.47
C ASN A 83 4.97 -9.07 -26.71
N ASP A 84 6.04 -9.84 -26.52
CA ASP A 84 6.62 -10.68 -27.57
C ASP A 84 5.72 -11.93 -27.74
N GLY A 85 4.71 -11.79 -28.61
CA GLY A 85 3.57 -12.71 -28.73
C GLY A 85 3.91 -14.18 -28.97
N TYR A 86 3.96 -14.95 -27.88
CA TYR A 86 3.83 -16.41 -27.86
C TYR A 86 2.45 -16.82 -27.35
#